data_AF-X0R224-F1
#
_entry.id   AF-X0R224-F1
#
_cell.length_a   1.000
_cell.length_b   1.000
_cell.length_c   1.000
_cell.angle_alpha   90.00
_cell.angle_beta   90.00
_cell.angle_gamma   90.00
#
_symmetry.space_group_name_H-M   'P 1'
#
loop_
_entity.id
_entity.type
_entity.pdbx_description
1 polymer ?
#
loop_
_entity_poly.entity_id
_entity_poly.type
_entity_poly.pdbx_seq_one_letter_code
_entity_poly.pdbx_strand_id
1 'polypeptide(L)'
;MSQVKTFIYSLLKSKFIFDHFIIKRNTQDSKGQWTLNKLIKNEDKKNSYYKNSFETDTDKLVMLQSAFHVSTPTTNYKHWLNAVLYYACKHYKHGEMGLNSVAYLDHLEEIARAFMLKRYLTDEPDDYHKIIYQTSDFNKLLTEHTHDNLSTDNLRIQIKQYLRYGNIRNIFVFNYLDYLLWLNGNYPKFTFTARSSVEHFYPQNKRNDSIFLEDKDAKDSLLHSFGNLCLISHSLNSRVSNDMPDVKVKYFSQNGNMQSGQIDSLKLLKMIDCIQGKPDAWDKKIIAQHETEMLNIMLQGLNLAGVSYE
;
A
#
# COMPACT_ATOMS: atom_id res chain seq x y z
N MET A 1 -34.31 -20.57 9.39
CA MET A 1 -33.66 -20.25 10.69
C MET A 1 -34.34 -19.01 11.27
N SER A 2 -34.49 -18.88 12.59
CA SER A 2 -34.94 -17.60 13.17
C SER A 2 -33.91 -16.50 12.92
N GLN A 3 -34.33 -15.23 12.92
CA GLN A 3 -33.41 -14.09 12.74
C GLN A 3 -32.25 -14.14 13.76
N VAL A 4 -32.54 -14.52 15.01
CA VAL A 4 -31.53 -14.72 16.06
C VAL A 4 -30.52 -15.81 15.70
N LYS A 5 -30.96 -16.97 15.20
CA LYS A 5 -30.04 -18.04 14.78
C LYS A 5 -29.16 -17.59 13.62
N THR A 6 -29.71 -16.85 12.66
CA THR A 6 -28.98 -16.31 11.51
C THR A 6 -27.92 -15.30 11.94
N PHE A 7 -28.26 -14.41 12.88
CA PHE A 7 -27.33 -13.44 13.46
C PHE A 7 -26.17 -14.13 14.18
N ILE A 8 -26.47 -15.07 15.09
CA ILE A 8 -25.45 -15.82 15.83
C ILE A 8 -24.54 -16.60 14.88
N TYR A 9 -25.12 -17.28 13.89
CA TYR A 9 -24.34 -17.99 12.88
C TYR A 9 -23.40 -17.05 12.11
N SER A 10 -23.90 -15.88 11.69
CA SER A 10 -23.10 -14.89 10.96
C SER A 10 -21.95 -14.36 11.80
N LEU A 11 -22.17 -14.11 13.09
CA LEU A 11 -21.15 -13.66 14.02
C LEU A 11 -20.05 -14.73 14.20
N LEU A 12 -20.44 -15.99 14.43
CA LEU A 12 -19.51 -17.10 14.60
C LEU A 12 -18.72 -17.38 13.31
N LYS A 13 -19.40 -17.38 12.16
CA LYS A 13 -18.75 -17.53 10.85
C LYS A 13 -17.74 -16.41 10.62
N SER A 14 -18.11 -15.16 10.87
CA SER A 14 -17.21 -14.01 10.72
C SER A 14 -16.00 -14.11 11.63
N LYS A 15 -16.17 -14.54 12.88
CA LYS A 15 -15.04 -14.76 13.81
C LYS A 15 -14.13 -15.88 13.33
N PHE A 16 -14.69 -16.99 12.86
CA PHE A 16 -13.93 -18.09 12.28
C PHE A 16 -13.09 -17.61 11.09
N ILE A 17 -13.72 -16.88 10.15
CA ILE A 17 -13.04 -16.32 8.97
C ILE A 17 -11.95 -15.35 9.38
N PHE A 18 -12.24 -14.43 10.32
CA PHE A 18 -11.25 -13.52 10.87
C PHE A 18 -10.04 -14.26 11.42
N ASP A 19 -10.28 -15.36 12.14
CA ASP A 19 -9.19 -16.09 12.76
C ASP A 19 -8.28 -16.82 11.78
N HIS A 20 -8.82 -17.19 10.62
CA HIS A 20 -8.16 -18.01 9.63
C HIS A 20 -7.61 -17.20 8.47
N PHE A 21 -8.21 -16.08 8.09
CA PHE A 21 -7.94 -15.44 6.80
C PHE A 21 -7.56 -13.95 6.90
N ILE A 22 -7.40 -13.43 8.11
CA ILE A 22 -6.95 -12.06 8.38
C ILE A 22 -5.58 -12.07 9.07
N ILE A 23 -4.70 -11.17 8.67
CA ILE A 23 -3.36 -11.04 9.26
C ILE A 23 -3.40 -10.70 10.75
N LYS A 24 -2.40 -11.21 11.47
CA LYS A 24 -2.18 -10.97 12.90
C LYS A 24 -0.69 -10.78 13.16
N ARG A 25 -0.35 -10.05 14.23
CA ARG A 25 1.05 -9.99 14.68
C ARG A 25 1.46 -11.34 15.25
N ASN A 26 2.62 -11.83 14.84
CA ASN A 26 3.24 -12.98 15.47
C ASN A 26 3.78 -12.57 16.84
N THR A 27 3.12 -13.02 17.92
CA THR A 27 3.53 -12.71 19.29
C THR A 27 4.71 -13.54 19.77
N GLN A 28 5.10 -14.59 19.02
CA GLN A 28 6.25 -15.44 19.34
C GLN A 28 7.54 -14.95 18.68
N ASP A 29 7.44 -14.07 17.68
CA ASP A 29 8.59 -13.42 17.06
C ASP A 29 8.89 -12.09 17.76
N SER A 30 10.14 -11.93 18.21
CA SER A 30 10.69 -10.69 18.77
C SER A 30 10.45 -9.45 17.91
N LYS A 31 10.30 -9.62 16.58
CA LYS A 31 10.04 -8.53 15.62
C LYS A 31 8.55 -8.27 15.39
N GLY A 32 7.65 -9.14 15.87
CA GLY A 32 6.22 -8.96 15.75
C GLY A 32 5.68 -8.93 14.31
N GLN A 33 6.31 -9.67 13.39
CA GLN A 33 5.97 -9.66 11.97
C GLN A 33 4.49 -10.06 11.73
N TRP A 34 3.91 -9.52 10.66
CA TRP A 34 2.58 -9.90 10.21
C TRP A 34 2.58 -11.32 9.69
N THR A 35 1.62 -12.12 10.14
CA THR A 35 1.44 -13.50 9.70
C THR A 35 -0.01 -13.76 9.37
N LEU A 36 -0.24 -14.67 8.42
CA LEU A 36 -1.56 -15.16 8.05
C LEU A 36 -1.63 -16.63 8.43
N ASN A 37 -1.84 -16.85 9.73
CA ASN A 37 -1.81 -18.17 10.34
C ASN A 37 -3.15 -18.52 10.98
N LYS A 38 -3.52 -19.79 10.88
CA LYS A 38 -4.64 -20.42 11.59
C LYS A 38 -4.14 -21.31 12.71
N LEU A 39 -4.92 -21.42 13.77
CA LEU A 39 -4.65 -22.35 14.86
C LEU A 39 -5.13 -23.75 14.44
N ILE A 40 -4.23 -24.73 14.51
CA ILE A 40 -4.53 -26.14 14.25
C ILE A 40 -4.34 -26.91 15.55
N LYS A 41 -5.32 -27.75 15.88
CA LYS A 41 -5.20 -28.71 16.98
C LYS A 41 -4.43 -29.92 16.49
N ASN A 42 -3.40 -30.32 17.23
CA ASN A 42 -2.72 -31.58 16.96
C ASN A 42 -3.59 -32.72 17.53
N GLU A 43 -3.89 -33.72 16.70
CA GLU A 43 -4.72 -34.86 17.12
C GLU A 43 -3.97 -35.81 18.06
N ASP A 44 -2.65 -35.95 17.86
CA ASP A 44 -1.80 -36.92 18.59
C ASP A 44 -1.25 -36.37 19.90
N LYS A 45 -0.87 -35.10 19.91
CA LYS A 45 -0.37 -34.39 21.10
C LYS A 45 -1.45 -33.41 21.49
N LYS A 46 -1.95 -33.42 22.73
CA LYS A 46 -2.99 -32.49 23.24
C LYS A 46 -2.51 -31.01 23.28
N ASN A 47 -1.89 -30.52 22.22
CA ASN A 47 -1.39 -29.17 22.01
C ASN A 47 -1.96 -28.59 20.71
N SER A 48 -1.77 -27.29 20.53
CA SER A 48 -2.19 -26.58 19.32
C SER A 48 -1.03 -25.74 18.81
N TYR A 49 -0.96 -25.54 17.51
CA TYR A 49 0.11 -24.79 16.86
C TYR A 49 -0.46 -23.93 15.73
N TYR A 50 0.29 -22.90 15.35
CA TYR A 50 -0.07 -22.03 14.24
C TYR A 50 0.55 -22.54 12.94
N LYS A 51 -0.23 -22.59 11.87
CA LYS A 51 0.22 -22.91 10.50
C LYS A 51 -0.29 -21.83 9.55
N ASN A 52 0.44 -21.58 8.46
CA ASN A 52 -0.05 -20.74 7.35
C ASN A 52 -1.47 -21.14 6.94
N SER A 53 -2.30 -20.15 6.70
CA SER A 53 -3.70 -20.37 6.33
C SER A 53 -3.85 -20.98 4.94
N PHE A 54 -2.91 -20.64 4.05
CA PHE A 54 -2.79 -21.12 2.68
C PHE A 54 -1.40 -21.74 2.44
N GLU A 55 -1.31 -22.62 1.45
CA GLU A 55 -0.05 -23.23 1.02
C GLU A 55 0.65 -22.39 -0.05
N THR A 56 -0.12 -21.68 -0.88
CA THR A 56 0.36 -20.74 -1.90
C THR A 56 -0.07 -19.31 -1.57
N ASP A 57 0.62 -18.32 -2.16
CA ASP A 57 0.27 -16.90 -2.14
C ASP A 57 0.21 -16.23 -0.76
N THR A 58 0.57 -16.95 0.30
CA THR A 58 0.55 -16.46 1.69
C THR A 58 1.34 -15.17 1.84
N ASP A 59 2.52 -15.05 1.24
CA ASP A 59 3.36 -13.85 1.35
C ASP A 59 2.69 -12.63 0.71
N LYS A 60 2.09 -12.80 -0.49
CA LYS A 60 1.38 -11.72 -1.18
C LYS A 60 0.16 -11.25 -0.37
N LEU A 61 -0.60 -12.20 0.17
CA LEU A 61 -1.74 -11.93 1.04
C LEU A 61 -1.33 -11.22 2.33
N VAL A 62 -0.24 -11.68 2.97
CA VAL A 62 0.33 -11.01 4.16
C VAL A 62 0.73 -9.59 3.80
N MET A 63 1.45 -9.38 2.70
CA MET A 63 1.94 -8.07 2.30
C MET A 63 0.82 -7.09 1.99
N LEU A 64 -0.17 -7.48 1.19
CA LEU A 64 -1.27 -6.59 0.81
C LEU A 64 -2.18 -6.27 2.00
N GLN A 65 -2.55 -7.27 2.81
CA GLN A 65 -3.31 -7.02 4.03
C GLN A 65 -2.52 -6.13 5.01
N SER A 66 -1.20 -6.29 5.08
CA SER A 66 -0.36 -5.46 5.94
C SER A 66 -0.33 -4.01 5.45
N ALA A 67 -0.20 -3.79 4.14
CA ALA A 67 -0.31 -2.47 3.52
C ALA A 67 -1.63 -1.78 3.88
N PHE A 68 -2.77 -2.49 3.77
CA PHE A 68 -4.06 -1.97 4.20
C PHE A 68 -4.10 -1.65 5.70
N HIS A 69 -3.60 -2.58 6.53
CA HIS A 69 -3.65 -2.44 7.97
C HIS A 69 -2.85 -1.25 8.46
N VAL A 70 -1.59 -1.10 8.03
CA VAL A 70 -0.73 -0.01 8.48
C VAL A 70 -1.16 1.36 7.93
N SER A 71 -1.96 1.37 6.87
CA SER A 71 -2.55 2.59 6.29
C SER A 71 -3.79 3.08 7.03
N THR A 72 -4.33 2.28 7.97
CA THR A 72 -5.53 2.60 8.76
C THR A 72 -5.19 2.63 10.25
N PRO A 73 -4.52 3.69 10.72
CA PRO A 73 -4.02 3.76 12.10
C PRO A 73 -5.14 3.85 13.14
N THR A 74 -6.35 4.27 12.74
CA THR A 74 -7.51 4.29 13.62
C THR A 74 -8.00 2.86 13.91
N THR A 75 -8.42 2.63 15.15
CA THR A 75 -9.06 1.37 15.57
C THR A 75 -10.46 1.22 14.99
N ASN A 76 -11.14 2.35 14.76
CA ASN A 76 -12.44 2.43 14.11
C ASN A 76 -12.28 2.56 12.58
N TYR A 77 -13.35 2.23 11.84
CA TYR A 77 -13.45 2.43 10.39
C TYR A 77 -12.42 1.64 9.55
N LYS A 78 -12.16 0.38 9.94
CA LYS A 78 -11.32 -0.55 9.14
C LYS A 78 -12.10 -1.08 7.93
N HIS A 79 -12.36 -0.20 6.97
CA HIS A 79 -13.15 -0.53 5.78
C HIS A 79 -12.49 -1.61 4.90
N TRP A 80 -11.15 -1.66 4.85
CA TRP A 80 -10.44 -2.76 4.22
C TRP A 80 -10.76 -4.10 4.87
N LEU A 81 -10.79 -4.16 6.21
CA LEU A 81 -11.08 -5.38 6.96
C LEU A 81 -12.51 -5.82 6.70
N ASN A 82 -13.44 -4.87 6.65
CA ASN A 82 -14.83 -5.14 6.29
C ASN A 82 -14.95 -5.73 4.86
N ALA A 83 -14.29 -5.12 3.88
CA ALA A 83 -14.28 -5.61 2.49
C ALA A 83 -13.77 -7.05 2.39
N VAL A 84 -12.62 -7.31 3.02
CA VAL A 84 -11.96 -8.60 3.03
C VAL A 84 -12.78 -9.67 3.76
N LEU A 85 -13.35 -9.34 4.92
CA LEU A 85 -14.23 -10.25 5.67
C LEU A 85 -15.52 -10.55 4.91
N TYR A 86 -16.11 -9.55 4.25
CA TYR A 86 -17.33 -9.72 3.48
C TYR A 86 -17.13 -10.74 2.35
N TYR A 87 -16.06 -10.58 1.57
CA TYR A 87 -15.69 -11.54 0.54
C TYR A 87 -15.41 -12.93 1.13
N ALA A 88 -14.52 -13.03 2.12
CA ALA A 88 -14.14 -14.31 2.68
C ALA A 88 -15.35 -15.05 3.31
N CYS A 89 -16.28 -14.33 3.96
CA CYS A 89 -17.51 -14.92 4.49
C CYS A 89 -18.45 -15.41 3.39
N LYS A 90 -18.54 -14.72 2.26
CA LYS A 90 -19.40 -15.10 1.13
C LYS A 90 -18.83 -16.29 0.35
N HIS A 91 -17.51 -16.35 0.19
CA HIS A 91 -16.83 -17.33 -0.67
C HIS A 91 -16.25 -18.54 0.08
N TYR A 92 -16.21 -18.51 1.42
CA TYR A 92 -15.80 -19.68 2.20
C TYR A 92 -16.82 -20.82 2.11
N LYS A 93 -16.31 -21.99 1.70
CA LYS A 93 -17.08 -23.24 1.62
C LYS A 93 -16.57 -24.25 2.63
N HIS A 94 -17.47 -24.73 3.49
CA HIS A 94 -17.16 -25.74 4.49
C HIS A 94 -17.13 -27.13 3.85
N GLY A 95 -16.07 -27.93 4.10
CA GLY A 95 -15.92 -29.30 3.58
C GLY A 95 -15.21 -29.43 2.22
N GLU A 96 -14.92 -28.33 1.53
CA GLU A 96 -14.05 -28.28 0.35
C GLU A 96 -12.63 -27.78 0.74
N MET A 97 -11.80 -27.32 -0.22
CA MET A 97 -10.47 -26.71 0.01
C MET A 97 -10.50 -25.39 0.84
N GLY A 98 -11.63 -25.01 1.43
CA GLY A 98 -11.79 -23.78 2.22
C GLY A 98 -11.95 -22.55 1.33
N LEU A 99 -11.22 -21.48 1.64
CA LEU A 99 -11.14 -20.29 0.78
C LEU A 99 -10.04 -20.52 -0.27
N ASN A 100 -10.28 -20.16 -1.53
CA ASN A 100 -9.25 -20.26 -2.57
C ASN A 100 -8.27 -19.09 -2.44
N SER A 101 -6.95 -19.37 -2.29
CA SER A 101 -5.92 -18.34 -2.08
C SER A 101 -5.78 -17.39 -3.25
N VAL A 102 -5.78 -17.91 -4.48
CA VAL A 102 -5.62 -17.12 -5.72
C VAL A 102 -6.81 -16.17 -5.89
N ALA A 103 -8.03 -16.69 -5.89
CA ALA A 103 -9.24 -15.88 -6.02
C ALA A 103 -9.42 -14.89 -4.85
N TYR A 104 -8.87 -15.20 -3.67
CA TYR A 104 -8.87 -14.28 -2.55
C TYR A 104 -7.87 -13.15 -2.76
N LEU A 105 -6.65 -13.45 -3.19
CA LEU A 105 -5.64 -12.45 -3.51
C LEU A 105 -6.13 -11.51 -4.63
N ASP A 106 -6.67 -12.07 -5.71
CA ASP A 106 -7.22 -11.31 -6.84
C ASP A 106 -8.25 -10.30 -6.36
N HIS A 107 -9.17 -10.73 -5.49
CA HIS A 107 -10.19 -9.84 -4.91
C HIS A 107 -9.59 -8.75 -4.00
N LEU A 108 -8.57 -9.06 -3.20
CA LEU A 108 -7.88 -8.06 -2.39
C LEU A 108 -7.20 -7.00 -3.25
N GLU A 109 -6.60 -7.40 -4.36
CA GLU A 109 -6.00 -6.49 -5.33
C GLU A 109 -7.07 -5.64 -6.04
N GLU A 110 -8.23 -6.21 -6.38
CA GLU A 110 -9.37 -5.46 -6.90
C GLU A 110 -9.85 -4.38 -5.92
N ILE A 111 -10.01 -4.73 -4.64
CA ILE A 111 -10.38 -3.77 -3.59
C ILE A 111 -9.30 -2.69 -3.43
N ALA A 112 -8.02 -3.04 -3.55
CA ALA A 112 -6.93 -2.07 -3.49
C ALA A 112 -7.02 -1.07 -4.66
N ARG A 113 -7.19 -1.56 -5.89
CA ARG A 113 -7.41 -0.72 -7.08
C ARG A 113 -8.66 0.16 -6.92
N ALA A 114 -9.74 -0.39 -6.40
CA ALA A 114 -10.98 0.33 -6.16
C ALA A 114 -10.81 1.48 -5.17
N PHE A 115 -10.15 1.25 -4.03
CA PHE A 115 -9.87 2.30 -3.06
C PHE A 115 -8.98 3.39 -3.66
N MET A 116 -7.98 3.01 -4.47
CA MET A 116 -7.14 3.97 -5.18
C MET A 116 -7.96 4.83 -6.16
N LEU A 117 -8.70 4.21 -7.08
CA LEU A 117 -9.36 4.90 -8.19
C LEU A 117 -10.68 5.57 -7.84
N LYS A 118 -11.44 5.03 -6.89
CA LYS A 118 -12.78 5.54 -6.53
C LYS A 118 -12.78 6.38 -5.27
N ARG A 119 -11.64 6.54 -4.60
CA ARG A 119 -11.59 7.32 -3.36
C ARG A 119 -10.35 8.19 -3.22
N TYR A 120 -9.16 7.65 -3.47
CA TYR A 120 -7.92 8.38 -3.16
C TYR A 120 -7.40 9.23 -4.32
N LEU A 121 -7.58 8.80 -5.58
CA LEU A 121 -7.02 9.43 -6.79
C LEU A 121 -8.12 9.92 -7.75
N THR A 122 -9.22 10.48 -7.22
CA THR A 122 -10.38 10.90 -8.01
C THR A 122 -11.00 12.19 -7.50
N ASP A 123 -11.58 12.98 -8.39
CA ASP A 123 -12.34 14.19 -8.01
C ASP A 123 -13.64 13.87 -7.27
N GLU A 124 -14.23 12.70 -7.54
CA GLU A 124 -15.51 12.27 -6.97
C GLU A 124 -15.35 11.03 -6.08
N PRO A 125 -14.93 11.21 -4.81
CA PRO A 125 -14.67 10.08 -3.92
C PRO A 125 -15.97 9.38 -3.50
N ASP A 126 -16.09 8.10 -3.83
CA ASP A 126 -17.14 7.23 -3.35
C ASP A 126 -16.96 6.85 -1.87
N ASP A 127 -18.07 6.65 -1.17
CA ASP A 127 -18.07 6.07 0.17
C ASP A 127 -17.66 4.59 0.14
N TYR A 128 -16.99 4.12 1.20
CA TYR A 128 -16.56 2.73 1.31
C TYR A 128 -17.71 1.73 1.19
N HIS A 129 -18.91 2.05 1.70
CA HIS A 129 -20.08 1.19 1.55
C HIS A 129 -20.44 0.98 0.06
N LYS A 130 -20.44 2.06 -0.73
CA LYS A 130 -20.67 1.99 -2.18
C LYS A 130 -19.59 1.13 -2.85
N ILE A 131 -18.33 1.40 -2.54
CA ILE A 131 -17.21 0.64 -3.11
C ILE A 131 -17.32 -0.86 -2.78
N ILE A 132 -17.57 -1.21 -1.51
CA ILE A 132 -17.52 -2.60 -1.03
C ILE A 132 -18.74 -3.43 -1.42
N TYR A 133 -19.95 -2.84 -1.37
CA TYR A 133 -21.19 -3.61 -1.48
C TYR A 133 -21.96 -3.38 -2.79
N GLN A 134 -21.73 -2.26 -3.48
CA GLN A 134 -22.52 -1.87 -4.65
C GLN A 134 -21.71 -1.92 -5.95
N THR A 135 -20.39 -2.10 -5.86
CA THR A 135 -19.55 -2.31 -7.03
C THR A 135 -19.60 -3.77 -7.45
N SER A 136 -20.26 -4.04 -8.58
CA SER A 136 -20.41 -5.40 -9.11
C SER A 136 -19.18 -5.89 -9.89
N ASP A 137 -18.44 -4.98 -10.52
CA ASP A 137 -17.23 -5.29 -11.28
C ASP A 137 -16.28 -4.08 -11.26
N PHE A 138 -15.13 -4.24 -10.61
CA PHE A 138 -14.11 -3.19 -10.52
C PHE A 138 -13.41 -2.94 -11.86
N ASN A 139 -13.36 -3.93 -12.76
CA ASN A 139 -12.73 -3.83 -14.07
C ASN A 139 -13.66 -3.12 -15.07
N LYS A 140 -14.99 -3.28 -14.95
CA LYS A 140 -15.96 -2.55 -15.77
C LYS A 140 -15.94 -1.03 -15.52
N LEU A 141 -15.54 -0.61 -14.32
CA LEU A 141 -15.41 0.81 -13.98
C LEU A 141 -14.24 1.49 -14.69
N LEU A 142 -13.23 0.74 -15.15
CA LEU A 142 -12.16 1.24 -15.99
C LEU A 142 -12.65 1.55 -17.41
N THR A 143 -13.65 0.81 -17.89
CA THR A 143 -14.24 0.97 -19.23
C THR A 143 -15.41 1.97 -19.25
N GLU A 144 -16.18 2.10 -18.18
CA GLU A 144 -17.25 3.13 -18.10
C GLU A 144 -16.68 4.56 -18.04
N HIS A 145 -15.52 4.77 -17.40
CA HIS A 145 -14.79 6.04 -17.47
C HIS A 145 -14.22 6.36 -18.87
N THR A 146 -14.12 5.38 -19.76
CA THR A 146 -13.73 5.60 -21.17
C THR A 146 -14.90 5.97 -22.07
N HIS A 147 -16.15 5.86 -21.60
CA HIS A 147 -17.34 6.26 -22.36
C HIS A 147 -17.67 7.76 -22.20
N ASP A 148 -17.25 8.39 -21.11
CA ASP A 148 -17.30 9.85 -20.92
C ASP A 148 -15.92 10.49 -21.13
N ASN A 149 -15.44 10.58 -22.38
CA ASN A 149 -14.41 11.51 -22.88
C ASN A 149 -13.13 11.84 -22.04
N LEU A 150 -12.80 11.12 -20.96
CA LEU A 150 -11.48 11.20 -20.33
C LEU A 150 -10.57 10.25 -21.09
N SER A 151 -9.76 10.81 -21.99
CA SER A 151 -8.62 10.10 -22.55
C SER A 151 -7.76 9.55 -21.40
N THR A 152 -7.03 8.47 -21.65
CA THR A 152 -6.08 7.90 -20.69
C THR A 152 -5.07 8.94 -20.18
N ASP A 153 -4.77 9.96 -20.99
CA ASP A 153 -4.00 11.15 -20.59
C ASP A 153 -4.65 11.91 -19.44
N ASN A 154 -5.96 12.18 -19.51
CA ASN A 154 -6.66 12.91 -18.47
C ASN A 154 -6.65 12.14 -17.15
N LEU A 155 -6.82 10.82 -17.18
CA LEU A 155 -6.73 9.99 -15.98
C LEU A 155 -5.30 9.97 -15.40
N ARG A 156 -4.28 9.89 -16.27
CA ARG A 156 -2.87 10.00 -15.86
C ARG A 156 -2.58 11.36 -15.20
N ILE A 157 -3.09 12.45 -15.77
CA ILE A 157 -2.95 13.81 -15.23
C ILE A 157 -3.62 13.90 -13.85
N GLN A 158 -4.87 13.41 -13.74
CA GLN A 158 -5.61 13.38 -12.48
C GLN A 158 -4.85 12.60 -11.39
N ILE A 159 -4.40 11.39 -11.69
CA ILE A 159 -3.61 10.57 -10.77
C ILE A 159 -2.36 11.33 -10.33
N LYS A 160 -1.61 11.90 -11.28
CA LYS A 160 -0.39 12.68 -10.99
C LYS A 160 -0.67 13.87 -10.07
N GLN A 161 -1.80 14.56 -10.25
CA GLN A 161 -2.23 15.67 -9.39
C GLN A 161 -2.51 15.21 -7.95
N TYR A 162 -3.17 14.06 -7.77
CA TYR A 162 -3.43 13.49 -6.44
C TYR A 162 -2.19 12.91 -5.75
N LEU A 163 -1.13 12.64 -6.51
CA LEU A 163 0.16 12.22 -5.97
C LEU A 163 1.07 13.40 -5.55
N ARG A 164 0.61 14.64 -5.67
CA ARG A 164 1.32 15.84 -5.17
C ARG A 164 1.22 15.95 -3.65
N TYR A 165 2.26 16.50 -3.02
CA TYR A 165 2.23 16.84 -1.61
C TYR A 165 1.04 17.76 -1.29
N GLY A 166 0.34 17.49 -0.19
CA GLY A 166 -0.91 18.19 0.18
C GLY A 166 -2.18 17.64 -0.48
N ASN A 167 -2.08 16.96 -1.64
CA ASN A 167 -3.23 16.36 -2.32
C ASN A 167 -3.42 14.86 -2.00
N ILE A 168 -2.38 14.19 -1.49
CA ILE A 168 -2.44 12.77 -1.13
C ILE A 168 -3.40 12.55 0.04
N ARG A 169 -4.56 11.95 -0.26
CA ARG A 169 -5.64 11.76 0.72
C ARG A 169 -5.41 10.66 1.74
N ASN A 170 -4.58 9.67 1.40
CA ASN A 170 -4.34 8.51 2.27
C ASN A 170 -2.95 7.92 2.04
N ILE A 171 -2.26 7.54 3.12
CA ILE A 171 -0.93 6.91 3.08
C ILE A 171 -0.94 5.52 2.41
N PHE A 172 -2.12 4.91 2.25
CA PHE A 172 -2.28 3.69 1.45
C PHE A 172 -1.75 3.87 0.03
N VAL A 173 -1.75 5.08 -0.52
CA VAL A 173 -1.12 5.39 -1.81
C VAL A 173 0.36 4.99 -1.84
N PHE A 174 1.12 5.31 -0.78
CA PHE A 174 2.53 4.92 -0.67
C PHE A 174 2.68 3.43 -0.37
N ASN A 175 1.89 2.89 0.57
CA ASN A 175 2.01 1.48 0.93
C ASN A 175 1.58 0.55 -0.22
N TYR A 176 0.63 0.98 -1.06
CA TYR A 176 0.25 0.26 -2.26
C TYR A 176 1.37 0.32 -3.32
N LEU A 177 2.00 1.47 -3.53
CA LEU A 177 3.19 1.53 -4.39
C LEU A 177 4.30 0.60 -3.88
N ASP A 178 4.59 0.61 -2.58
CA ASP A 178 5.59 -0.27 -1.98
C ASP A 178 5.22 -1.75 -2.15
N TYR A 179 3.92 -2.08 -2.10
CA TYR A 179 3.45 -3.44 -2.41
C TYR A 179 3.72 -3.80 -3.88
N LEU A 180 3.46 -2.90 -4.83
CA LEU A 180 3.77 -3.10 -6.25
C LEU A 180 5.28 -3.24 -6.50
N LEU A 181 6.09 -2.41 -5.83
CA LEU A 181 7.55 -2.51 -5.87
C LEU A 181 8.05 -3.84 -5.31
N TRP A 182 7.42 -4.33 -4.25
CA TRP A 182 7.71 -5.63 -3.67
C TRP A 182 7.38 -6.78 -4.64
N LEU A 183 6.22 -6.71 -5.33
CA LEU A 183 5.83 -7.70 -6.34
C LEU A 183 6.80 -7.73 -7.53
N ASN A 184 7.27 -6.56 -7.98
CA ASN A 184 8.14 -6.43 -9.16
C ASN A 184 9.63 -6.65 -8.84
N GLY A 185 10.00 -6.64 -7.56
CA GLY A 185 11.38 -6.76 -7.09
C GLY A 185 11.65 -8.04 -6.32
N ASN A 186 12.87 -8.18 -5.81
CA ASN A 186 13.26 -9.27 -4.93
C ASN A 186 13.51 -8.73 -3.52
N TYR A 187 12.44 -8.33 -2.81
CA TYR A 187 12.50 -7.73 -1.49
C TYR A 187 11.86 -8.60 -0.38
N PRO A 188 12.23 -9.89 -0.22
CA PRO A 188 11.53 -10.82 0.68
C PRO A 188 11.62 -10.46 2.17
N LYS A 189 12.57 -9.58 2.56
CA LYS A 189 12.76 -9.15 3.95
C LYS A 189 11.98 -7.90 4.33
N PHE A 190 11.32 -7.23 3.37
CA PHE A 190 10.57 -6.02 3.65
C PHE A 190 9.27 -6.34 4.41
N THR A 191 8.93 -5.52 5.40
CA THR A 191 7.69 -5.68 6.17
C THR A 191 7.05 -4.31 6.40
N PHE A 192 5.74 -4.25 6.19
CA PHE A 192 4.98 -3.03 6.45
C PHE A 192 4.88 -2.76 7.95
N THR A 193 5.21 -1.53 8.33
CA THR A 193 5.06 -1.03 9.70
C THR A 193 4.20 0.23 9.69
N ALA A 194 3.66 0.61 10.83
CA ALA A 194 2.89 1.85 10.95
C ALA A 194 3.83 3.05 10.71
N ARG A 195 3.56 3.78 9.64
CA ARG A 195 4.28 4.97 9.17
C ARG A 195 3.24 5.98 8.71
N SER A 196 3.43 7.24 9.08
CA SER A 196 2.41 8.28 8.87
C SER A 196 2.99 9.64 8.48
N SER A 197 4.31 9.72 8.30
CA SER A 197 4.98 10.95 7.85
C SER A 197 5.33 10.85 6.38
N VAL A 198 4.70 11.69 5.57
CA VAL A 198 5.17 11.97 4.21
C VAL A 198 6.32 12.97 4.32
N GLU A 199 7.49 12.58 3.82
CA GLU A 199 8.72 13.36 3.87
C GLU A 199 9.18 13.74 2.47
N HIS A 200 9.71 14.96 2.34
CA HIS A 200 10.39 15.38 1.13
C HIS A 200 11.84 14.94 1.20
N PHE A 201 12.32 14.14 0.24
CA PHE A 201 13.71 13.71 0.26
C PHE A 201 14.67 14.88 0.02
N TYR A 202 14.36 15.74 -0.95
CA TYR A 202 14.88 17.09 -1.00
C TYR A 202 13.99 18.02 -0.15
N PRO A 203 14.52 18.69 0.89
CA PRO A 203 13.72 19.41 1.87
C PRO A 203 13.09 20.69 1.31
N GLN A 204 11.89 21.04 1.80
CA GLN A 204 11.21 22.30 1.45
C GLN A 204 11.92 23.53 2.04
N ASN A 205 12.33 23.44 3.30
CA ASN A 205 12.92 24.55 4.04
C ASN A 205 14.41 24.37 4.18
N LYS A 206 15.14 24.99 3.25
CA LYS A 206 16.59 25.06 3.32
C LYS A 206 17.08 26.27 4.10
N ARG A 207 18.35 26.18 4.52
CA ARG A 207 19.17 27.34 4.90
C ARG A 207 19.82 28.04 3.68
N ASN A 208 20.01 27.35 2.55
CA ASN A 208 20.54 27.90 1.29
C ASN A 208 19.94 27.11 0.09
N ASP A 209 18.91 27.65 -0.56
CA ASP A 209 18.31 27.01 -1.75
C ASP A 209 18.97 27.49 -3.03
N SER A 210 19.22 26.55 -3.94
CA SER A 210 19.86 26.80 -5.24
C SER A 210 19.14 26.07 -6.37
N ILE A 211 18.34 25.04 -6.09
CA ILE A 211 17.67 24.22 -7.12
C ILE A 211 16.20 24.60 -7.27
N PHE A 212 15.49 24.93 -6.18
CA PHE A 212 14.04 25.21 -6.20
C PHE A 212 13.66 26.65 -5.83
N LEU A 213 14.60 27.60 -5.91
CA LEU A 213 14.39 29.02 -5.56
C LEU A 213 13.14 29.63 -6.23
N GLU A 214 12.92 29.33 -7.50
CA GLU A 214 11.82 29.90 -8.31
C GLU A 214 10.51 29.11 -8.18
N ASP A 215 10.57 27.84 -7.75
CA ASP A 215 9.44 26.91 -7.76
C ASP A 215 8.94 26.56 -6.34
N LYS A 216 9.45 27.24 -5.30
CA LYS A 216 9.18 26.86 -3.90
C LYS A 216 7.70 27.00 -3.53
N ASP A 217 7.04 28.03 -4.06
CA ASP A 217 5.63 28.33 -3.78
C ASP A 217 4.67 27.83 -4.88
N ALA A 218 5.21 27.21 -5.94
CA ALA A 218 4.41 26.66 -7.02
C ALA A 218 3.71 25.36 -6.60
N LYS A 219 2.38 25.33 -6.67
CA LYS A 219 1.57 24.14 -6.33
C LYS A 219 1.94 22.89 -7.16
N ASP A 220 2.34 23.08 -8.42
CA ASP A 220 2.83 21.99 -9.30
C ASP A 220 4.35 22.01 -9.46
N SER A 221 5.06 22.15 -8.36
CA SER A 221 6.52 22.08 -8.32
C SER A 221 7.01 20.64 -8.26
N LEU A 222 8.15 20.36 -8.92
CA LEU A 222 8.89 19.12 -8.74
C LEU A 222 9.31 18.90 -7.27
N LEU A 223 9.45 19.96 -6.48
CA LEU A 223 9.67 19.86 -5.03
C LEU A 223 8.55 19.06 -4.34
N HIS A 224 7.30 19.28 -4.75
CA HIS A 224 6.11 18.64 -4.19
C HIS A 224 5.64 17.41 -4.99
N SER A 225 6.41 17.02 -6.00
CA SER A 225 6.11 15.88 -6.85
C SER A 225 6.29 14.55 -6.13
N PHE A 226 5.56 13.54 -6.57
CA PHE A 226 5.66 12.19 -6.02
C PHE A 226 7.08 11.62 -6.12
N GLY A 227 7.84 12.05 -7.13
CA GLY A 227 9.25 11.71 -7.30
C GLY A 227 10.07 12.04 -6.05
N ASN A 228 9.79 13.17 -5.40
CA ASN A 228 10.53 13.68 -4.22
C ASN A 228 9.91 13.30 -2.86
N LEU A 229 8.78 12.58 -2.83
CA LEU A 229 8.09 12.23 -1.57
C LEU A 229 8.33 10.78 -1.17
N CYS A 230 8.51 10.50 0.11
CA CYS A 230 8.55 9.13 0.64
C CYS A 230 7.79 9.01 1.95
N LEU A 231 7.41 7.78 2.31
CA LEU A 231 6.77 7.50 3.59
C LEU A 231 7.83 7.04 4.60
N ILE A 232 7.91 7.71 5.74
CA ILE A 232 8.84 7.37 6.82
C ILE A 232 8.17 7.40 8.19
N SER A 233 8.89 6.92 9.21
CA SER A 233 8.45 7.00 10.60
C SER A 233 8.50 8.43 11.14
N HIS A 234 7.60 8.76 12.07
CA HIS A 234 7.61 10.08 12.72
C HIS A 234 8.95 10.39 13.40
N SER A 235 9.53 9.43 14.11
CA SER A 235 10.82 9.59 14.79
C SER A 235 11.96 9.89 13.82
N LEU A 236 11.93 9.29 12.62
CA LEU A 236 12.92 9.54 11.59
C LEU A 236 12.68 10.91 10.94
N ASN A 237 11.43 11.26 10.66
CA ASN A 237 11.07 12.57 10.11
C ASN A 237 11.52 13.72 11.02
N SER A 238 11.29 13.62 12.32
CA SER A 238 11.74 14.62 13.29
C SER A 238 13.26 14.81 13.32
N ARG A 239 14.05 13.83 12.86
CA ARG A 239 15.51 13.91 12.82
C ARG A 239 16.03 14.54 11.53
N VAL A 240 15.41 14.24 10.39
CA VAL A 240 15.98 14.56 9.06
C VAL A 240 15.16 15.54 8.21
N SER A 241 14.01 16.01 8.67
CA SER A 241 13.06 16.83 7.87
C SER A 241 13.69 17.92 6.97
N ASN A 242 14.63 18.70 7.50
CA ASN A 242 15.29 19.80 6.78
C ASN A 242 16.67 19.45 6.20
N ASP A 243 17.08 18.19 6.33
CA ASP A 243 18.37 17.72 5.85
C ASP A 243 18.34 17.45 4.35
N MET A 244 19.50 17.61 3.72
CA MET A 244 19.70 17.29 2.31
C MET A 244 19.75 15.77 2.07
N PRO A 245 19.52 15.31 0.82
CA PRO A 245 19.54 13.89 0.47
C PRO A 245 20.79 13.14 0.94
N ASP A 246 21.97 13.76 0.89
CA ASP A 246 23.24 13.15 1.31
C ASP A 246 23.28 12.81 2.81
N VAL A 247 22.74 13.70 3.65
CA VAL A 247 22.61 13.51 5.09
C VAL A 247 21.51 12.49 5.39
N LYS A 248 20.37 12.60 4.71
CA LYS A 248 19.24 11.65 4.82
C LYS A 248 19.65 10.21 4.53
N VAL A 249 20.38 9.99 3.43
CA VAL A 249 20.91 8.67 3.06
C VAL A 249 21.74 8.06 4.19
N LYS A 250 22.59 8.85 4.86
CA LYS A 250 23.39 8.36 5.99
C LYS A 250 22.50 7.87 7.12
N TYR A 251 21.48 8.63 7.52
CA TYR A 251 20.54 8.21 8.57
C TYR A 251 19.70 6.99 8.18
N PHE A 252 19.29 6.90 6.92
CA PHE A 252 18.52 5.76 6.41
C PHE A 252 19.37 4.50 6.29
N SER A 253 20.65 4.64 5.94
CA SER A 253 21.61 3.54 5.81
C SER A 253 22.23 3.11 7.15
N GLN A 254 22.27 4.01 8.15
CA GLN A 254 22.79 3.71 9.49
C GLN A 254 21.72 3.15 10.43
N ASN A 255 20.48 3.63 10.37
CA ASN A 255 19.36 3.07 11.15
C ASN A 255 18.70 1.87 10.46
N GLY A 256 18.85 1.75 9.14
CA GLY A 256 18.44 0.58 8.39
C GLY A 256 19.65 -0.32 8.16
N ASN A 257 19.69 -1.49 8.80
CA ASN A 257 20.46 -2.58 8.26
C ASN A 257 19.82 -2.93 6.90
N MET A 258 20.29 -2.36 5.79
CA MET A 258 19.76 -2.69 4.44
C MET A 258 19.80 -4.20 4.19
N GLN A 259 20.75 -4.91 4.80
CA GLN A 259 20.87 -6.37 4.75
C GLN A 259 19.83 -7.14 5.60
N SER A 260 19.19 -6.50 6.59
CA SER A 260 18.19 -7.13 7.48
C SER A 260 16.73 -6.87 7.08
N GLY A 261 16.47 -6.07 6.04
CA GLY A 261 15.12 -5.73 5.57
C GLY A 261 14.41 -4.61 6.34
N GLN A 262 15.13 -3.94 7.26
CA GLN A 262 14.62 -2.80 8.01
C GLN A 262 14.76 -1.51 7.20
N ILE A 263 13.87 -1.33 6.22
CA ILE A 263 13.68 -0.04 5.56
C ILE A 263 12.24 0.41 5.72
N ASP A 264 12.04 1.72 5.88
CA ASP A 264 10.70 2.29 6.13
C ASP A 264 9.80 2.20 4.89
N SER A 265 10.37 2.26 3.68
CA SER A 265 9.64 2.22 2.41
C SER A 265 10.54 1.72 1.27
N LEU A 266 9.99 0.91 0.35
CA LEU A 266 10.73 0.46 -0.84
C LEU A 266 10.92 1.60 -1.85
N LYS A 267 9.97 2.54 -1.92
CA LYS A 267 10.15 3.78 -2.68
C LYS A 267 11.35 4.56 -2.17
N LEU A 268 11.52 4.67 -0.84
CA LEU A 268 12.69 5.32 -0.27
C LEU A 268 13.99 4.60 -0.66
N LEU A 269 13.99 3.26 -0.67
CA LEU A 269 15.14 2.47 -1.12
C LEU A 269 15.54 2.84 -2.55
N LYS A 270 14.57 2.88 -3.47
CA LYS A 270 14.82 3.31 -4.86
C LYS A 270 15.38 4.73 -4.95
N MET A 271 14.90 5.66 -4.14
CA MET A 271 15.42 7.02 -4.11
C MET A 271 16.89 7.07 -3.65
N ILE A 272 17.26 6.24 -2.67
CA ILE A 272 18.65 6.10 -2.22
C ILE A 272 19.52 5.49 -3.33
N ASP A 273 19.03 4.44 -4.00
CA ASP A 273 19.73 3.77 -5.09
C ASP A 273 20.03 4.72 -6.27
N CYS A 274 19.11 5.65 -6.58
CA CYS A 274 19.32 6.67 -7.62
C CYS A 274 20.53 7.58 -7.38
N ILE A 275 21.00 7.73 -6.14
CA ILE A 275 22.08 8.66 -5.77
C ILE A 275 23.27 7.99 -5.10
N GLN A 276 23.31 6.65 -5.14
CA GLN A 276 24.39 5.88 -4.53
C GLN A 276 25.76 6.30 -5.10
N GLY A 277 26.59 6.91 -4.25
CA GLY A 277 27.91 7.42 -4.63
C GLY A 277 27.92 8.80 -5.32
N LYS A 278 26.77 9.45 -5.52
CA LYS A 278 26.64 10.80 -6.10
C LYS A 278 25.50 11.60 -5.43
N PRO A 279 25.68 12.07 -4.19
CA PRO A 279 24.58 12.67 -3.43
C PRO A 279 24.04 13.99 -4.01
N ASP A 280 24.91 14.77 -4.66
CA ASP A 280 24.53 16.01 -5.36
C ASP A 280 23.71 15.78 -6.63
N ALA A 281 23.50 14.50 -7.02
CA ALA A 281 22.72 14.15 -8.21
C ALA A 281 21.21 14.25 -8.01
N TRP A 282 20.69 14.40 -6.79
CA TRP A 282 19.24 14.53 -6.55
C TRP A 282 18.71 15.92 -6.96
N ASP A 283 18.67 16.16 -8.27
CA ASP A 283 18.24 17.40 -8.91
C ASP A 283 16.83 17.28 -9.54
N LYS A 284 16.38 18.34 -10.24
CA LYS A 284 15.09 18.35 -10.94
C LYS A 284 14.95 17.19 -11.94
N LYS A 285 16.04 16.82 -12.63
CA LYS A 285 16.03 15.77 -13.66
C LYS A 285 15.82 14.40 -13.03
N ILE A 286 16.58 14.07 -11.98
CA ILE A 286 16.43 12.79 -11.28
C ILE A 286 15.08 12.70 -10.57
N ILE A 287 14.60 13.80 -9.96
CA ILE A 287 13.26 13.84 -9.35
C ILE A 287 12.17 13.54 -10.39
N ALA A 288 12.22 14.17 -11.56
CA ALA A 288 11.25 13.96 -12.64
C ALA A 288 11.31 12.53 -13.22
N GLN A 289 12.53 11.99 -13.38
CA GLN A 289 12.73 10.61 -13.84
C GLN A 289 12.14 9.62 -12.82
N HIS A 290 12.46 9.78 -11.54
CA HIS A 290 11.94 8.95 -10.47
C HIS A 290 10.41 9.05 -10.35
N GLU A 291 9.84 10.26 -10.47
CA GLU A 291 8.39 10.45 -10.54
C GLU A 291 7.77 9.63 -11.67
N THR A 292 8.34 9.71 -12.87
CA THR A 292 7.84 9.02 -14.06
C THR A 292 7.86 7.51 -13.86
N GLU A 293 8.95 6.97 -13.29
CA GLU A 293 9.07 5.55 -12.98
C GLU A 293 8.00 5.10 -11.99
N MET A 294 7.84 5.81 -10.87
CA MET A 294 6.87 5.45 -9.82
C MET A 294 5.43 5.57 -10.32
N LEU A 295 5.13 6.58 -11.14
CA LEU A 295 3.83 6.74 -11.78
C LEU A 295 3.54 5.59 -12.75
N ASN A 296 4.52 5.14 -13.53
CA ASN A 296 4.33 4.01 -14.44
C ASN A 296 4.04 2.70 -13.69
N ILE A 297 4.75 2.43 -12.59
CA ILE A 297 4.48 1.27 -11.73
C ILE A 297 3.07 1.35 -11.13
N MET A 298 2.68 2.54 -10.64
CA MET A 298 1.34 2.78 -10.11
C MET A 298 0.27 2.48 -11.17
N LEU A 299 0.41 3.03 -12.38
CA LEU A 299 -0.56 2.83 -13.46
C LEU A 299 -0.63 1.37 -13.91
N GLN A 300 0.50 0.65 -13.96
CA GLN A 300 0.52 -0.80 -14.21
C GLN A 300 -0.28 -1.56 -13.15
N GLY A 301 -0.02 -1.30 -11.86
CA GLY A 301 -0.74 -1.95 -10.77
C GLY A 301 -2.24 -1.62 -10.72
N LEU A 302 -2.62 -0.44 -11.22
CA LEU A 302 -4.01 -0.03 -11.37
C LEU A 302 -4.69 -0.60 -12.63
N ASN A 303 -4.02 -1.47 -13.39
CA ASN A 303 -4.48 -2.01 -14.68
C ASN A 303 -4.78 -0.92 -15.72
N LEU A 304 -3.99 0.17 -15.70
CA LEU A 304 -4.06 1.28 -16.65
C LEU A 304 -2.91 1.28 -17.66
N ALA A 305 -1.99 0.32 -17.57
CA ALA A 305 -0.90 0.15 -18.53
C ALA A 305 -1.38 -0.72 -19.71
N GLY A 306 -1.60 -0.08 -20.86
CA GLY A 306 -2.15 -0.74 -22.04
C GLY A 306 -2.71 0.22 -23.10
N VAL A 307 -2.78 1.52 -22.81
CA VAL A 307 -3.05 2.54 -23.83
C VAL A 307 -1.71 3.07 -24.31
N SER A 308 -1.05 2.25 -25.13
CA SER A 308 0.18 2.59 -25.82
C SER A 308 -0.12 3.70 -26.83
N TYR A 309 0.65 4.78 -26.76
CA TYR A 309 0.66 5.83 -27.76
C TYR A 309 1.50 5.34 -28.94
N GLU A 310 0.88 5.18 -30.10
CA GLU A 310 1.56 5.41 -31.38
C GLU A 310 1.58 6.92 -31.67
#